data_AF-A0A7Y3L8C1-F1
#
_entry.id   AF-A0A7Y3L8C1-F1
#
_cell.length_a   1.000
_cell.length_b   1.000
_cell.length_c   1.000
_cell.angle_alpha   90.00
_cell.angle_beta   90.00
_cell.angle_gamma   90.00
#
_symmetry.space_group_name_H-M   'P 1'
#
loop_
_entity.id
_entity.type
_entity.pdbx_description
1 polymer ?
#
loop_
_entity_poly.entity_id
_entity_poly.type
_entity_poly.pdbx_seq_one_letter_code
_entity_poly.pdbx_strand_id
1 'polypeptide(L)'
;MSEGYGLFALAIAAKGRRDRLRTDPDSHDSDTDDVLDDLAQRLQSGDAQLIARLRDVIGSELDGEVHVGNDSFGVPMRADFDPVVVTLIESSPQGLTLGYAREGGSLPVDLTISYQDLATTIVALHDGAVRFAQSDNELVRALARRRDASTLVVFLGDPTEIDEELRELCVTLRAASGTTLFTNTPSRHVRVELLRAYPQVQGLVEDFVPTLRRRCVEMVAYLAMHPGEPVTGDRLRTRVLLHANVDASKTTLSNTASSVRRALGSDEHGYLLEPVSSGLYHQREVEFDVADFHRLVARSRQSSSDEAFELYVQALRLVHGEPLASVLKGFEWFTFEGHRAQLQRDGEWVALALHDAALGRGDVETAFWSLRQGLLLDPDSDELSDALERVPRLRQFRGDGIGAAQDESVRASRAVAVSWAFERFGR
;
A
#
# COMPACT_ATOMS: atom_id res chain seq x y z
N MET A 1 -32.70 -3.70 16.82
CA MET A 1 -31.76 -3.05 17.74
C MET A 1 -32.39 -3.08 19.13
N SER A 2 -31.69 -3.61 20.14
CA SER A 2 -32.18 -3.57 21.53
C SER A 2 -32.20 -2.11 22.01
N GLU A 3 -33.28 -1.70 22.65
CA GLU A 3 -33.60 -0.32 23.07
C GLU A 3 -32.48 0.35 23.89
N GLY A 4 -31.69 -0.45 24.62
CA GLY A 4 -30.53 0.01 25.39
C GLY A 4 -29.42 0.60 24.53
N TYR A 5 -28.98 -0.10 23.48
CA TYR A 5 -27.81 0.30 22.65
C TYR A 5 -28.04 1.60 21.88
N GLY A 6 -29.28 1.87 21.47
CA GLY A 6 -29.66 3.15 20.86
C GLY A 6 -29.50 4.31 21.84
N LEU A 7 -29.91 4.13 23.11
CA LEU A 7 -29.69 5.13 24.16
C LEU A 7 -28.20 5.38 24.43
N PHE A 8 -27.35 4.35 24.37
CA PHE A 8 -25.90 4.47 24.59
C PHE A 8 -25.21 5.34 23.52
N ALA A 9 -25.47 5.08 22.24
CA ALA A 9 -24.91 5.89 21.16
C ALA A 9 -25.39 7.35 21.23
N LEU A 10 -26.65 7.56 21.63
CA LEU A 10 -27.24 8.88 21.84
C LEU A 10 -26.64 9.63 23.04
N ALA A 11 -26.32 8.92 24.14
CA ALA A 11 -25.66 9.51 25.31
C ALA A 11 -24.24 10.01 25.02
N ILE A 12 -23.45 9.22 24.27
CA ILE A 12 -22.12 9.62 23.80
C ILE A 12 -22.24 10.86 22.91
N ALA A 13 -23.15 10.85 21.93
CA ALA A 13 -23.38 11.99 21.03
C ALA A 13 -23.81 13.26 21.79
N ALA A 14 -24.71 13.14 22.77
CA ALA A 14 -25.19 14.25 23.59
C ALA A 14 -24.08 14.86 24.45
N LYS A 15 -23.22 14.02 25.06
CA LYS A 15 -22.07 14.48 25.85
C LYS A 15 -21.00 15.15 24.98
N GLY A 16 -20.71 14.59 23.80
CA GLY A 16 -19.79 15.22 22.83
C GLY A 16 -20.24 16.63 22.44
N ARG A 17 -21.54 16.83 22.19
CA ARG A 17 -22.11 18.16 21.91
C ARG A 17 -21.99 19.12 23.10
N ARG A 18 -22.20 18.67 24.33
CA ARG A 18 -22.05 19.49 25.55
C ARG A 18 -20.60 19.92 25.79
N ASP A 19 -19.64 19.04 25.59
CA ASP A 19 -18.22 19.33 25.83
C ASP A 19 -17.68 20.36 24.79
N ARG A 20 -18.26 20.41 23.59
CA ARG A 20 -18.01 21.46 22.59
C ARG A 20 -18.56 22.82 22.97
N LEU A 21 -19.83 22.88 23.41
CA LEU A 21 -20.46 24.13 23.87
C LEU A 21 -19.70 24.76 25.06
N ARG A 22 -19.03 23.93 25.88
CA ARG A 22 -18.13 24.41 26.95
C ARG A 22 -16.79 24.96 26.45
N THR A 23 -16.34 24.50 25.29
CA THR A 23 -15.00 24.81 24.74
C THR A 23 -15.06 26.00 23.76
N ASP A 24 -16.20 26.23 23.10
CA ASP A 24 -16.44 27.32 22.16
C ASP A 24 -17.86 27.93 22.29
N PRO A 25 -18.06 28.91 23.18
CA PRO A 25 -19.38 29.48 23.49
C PRO A 25 -19.97 30.37 22.38
N ASP A 26 -19.20 30.72 21.35
CA ASP A 26 -19.64 31.58 20.23
C ASP A 26 -20.15 30.79 19.01
N SER A 27 -20.21 29.45 19.09
CA SER A 27 -20.76 28.58 18.04
C SER A 27 -22.30 28.64 18.03
N HIS A 28 -22.85 29.59 17.28
CA HIS A 28 -24.30 29.70 17.04
C HIS A 28 -24.79 28.60 16.08
N ASP A 29 -25.27 27.49 16.64
CA ASP A 29 -26.10 26.52 15.94
C ASP A 29 -27.50 26.53 16.59
N SER A 30 -28.29 27.57 16.26
CA SER A 30 -29.67 27.73 16.70
C SER A 30 -30.61 26.98 15.76
N ASP A 31 -31.12 25.83 16.22
CA ASP A 31 -32.49 25.32 15.96
C ASP A 31 -32.60 23.84 16.35
N THR A 32 -32.29 23.46 17.61
CA THR A 32 -32.79 22.20 18.19
C THR A 32 -32.71 22.15 19.73
N ASP A 33 -32.90 23.28 20.43
CA ASP A 33 -32.54 23.37 21.85
C ASP A 33 -33.51 22.68 22.82
N ASP A 34 -34.83 22.68 22.60
CA ASP A 34 -35.74 22.18 23.66
C ASP A 34 -35.90 20.64 23.70
N VAL A 35 -35.71 19.94 22.57
CA VAL A 35 -35.92 18.47 22.49
C VAL A 35 -34.67 17.68 22.87
N LEU A 36 -33.47 18.24 22.60
CA LEU A 36 -32.20 17.60 22.95
C LEU A 36 -31.80 17.86 24.40
N ASP A 37 -32.15 19.02 24.97
CA ASP A 37 -31.96 19.27 26.40
C ASP A 37 -32.93 18.43 27.25
N ASP A 38 -34.17 18.21 26.82
CA ASP A 38 -35.11 17.28 27.50
C ASP A 38 -34.61 15.81 27.41
N LEU A 39 -34.00 15.41 26.29
CA LEU A 39 -33.38 14.09 26.14
C LEU A 39 -32.13 13.94 27.03
N ALA A 40 -31.27 14.97 27.09
CA ALA A 40 -30.07 15.02 27.92
C ALA A 40 -30.41 15.05 29.42
N GLN A 41 -31.50 15.72 29.80
CA GLN A 41 -31.98 15.80 31.18
C GLN A 41 -32.67 14.50 31.64
N ARG A 42 -33.35 13.79 30.74
CA ARG A 42 -33.86 12.44 31.00
C ARG A 42 -32.73 11.41 31.12
N LEU A 43 -31.65 11.54 30.33
CA LEU A 43 -30.44 10.73 30.44
C LEU A 43 -29.64 11.02 31.73
N GLN A 44 -29.57 12.26 32.20
CA GLN A 44 -28.87 12.63 33.46
C GLN A 44 -29.29 11.83 34.71
N SER A 45 -30.52 11.32 34.76
CA SER A 45 -31.01 10.49 35.87
C SER A 45 -30.53 9.03 35.83
N GLY A 46 -29.96 8.56 34.71
CA GLY A 46 -29.47 7.19 34.52
C GLY A 46 -27.99 7.05 34.11
N ASP A 47 -27.30 8.14 33.76
CA ASP A 47 -26.08 8.09 32.91
C ASP A 47 -24.75 8.40 33.65
N ALA A 48 -24.77 9.03 34.83
CA ALA A 48 -23.55 9.20 35.65
C ALA A 48 -22.97 7.85 36.13
N GLN A 49 -23.85 6.88 36.40
CA GLN A 49 -23.46 5.52 36.73
C GLN A 49 -22.89 4.78 35.51
N LEU A 50 -23.33 5.13 34.30
CA LEU A 50 -22.96 4.47 33.06
C LEU A 50 -21.60 4.94 32.55
N ILE A 51 -21.32 6.25 32.61
CA ILE A 51 -19.98 6.81 32.38
C ILE A 51 -18.95 6.18 33.33
N ALA A 52 -19.29 6.04 34.61
CA ALA A 52 -18.38 5.43 35.58
C ALA A 52 -18.19 3.92 35.37
N ARG A 53 -19.18 3.21 34.81
CA ARG A 53 -19.05 1.79 34.41
C ARG A 53 -18.19 1.62 33.15
N LEU A 54 -18.32 2.53 32.17
CA LEU A 54 -17.45 2.54 30.99
C LEU A 54 -15.99 2.78 31.35
N ARG A 55 -15.72 3.67 32.31
CA ARG A 55 -14.38 3.82 32.88
C ARG A 55 -13.85 2.48 33.39
N ASP A 56 -14.61 1.76 34.21
CA ASP A 56 -14.14 0.49 34.76
C ASP A 56 -13.84 -0.58 33.68
N VAL A 57 -14.70 -0.69 32.67
CA VAL A 57 -14.53 -1.62 31.53
C VAL A 57 -13.28 -1.29 30.68
N ILE A 58 -12.95 -0.01 30.53
CA ILE A 58 -11.75 0.43 29.80
C ILE A 58 -10.45 0.10 30.57
N GLY A 59 -10.50 0.09 31.91
CA GLY A 59 -9.33 -0.20 32.73
C GLY A 59 -8.23 0.87 32.65
N SER A 60 -7.02 0.54 33.10
CA SER A 60 -5.90 1.51 33.21
C SER A 60 -4.93 1.51 32.03
N GLU A 61 -5.24 0.78 30.96
CA GLU A 61 -4.40 0.74 29.76
C GLU A 61 -4.35 2.10 29.06
N LEU A 62 -3.26 2.33 28.32
CA LEU A 62 -2.98 3.60 27.64
C LEU A 62 -3.97 3.87 26.50
N ASP A 63 -4.24 2.86 25.68
CA ASP A 63 -5.22 2.88 24.59
C ASP A 63 -5.70 1.46 24.24
N GLY A 64 -6.76 1.35 23.46
CA GLY A 64 -7.30 0.04 23.06
C GLY A 64 -8.71 0.09 22.50
N GLU A 65 -9.22 -1.09 22.17
CA GLU A 65 -10.60 -1.30 21.73
C GLU A 65 -11.29 -2.23 22.72
N VAL A 66 -12.53 -1.90 23.09
CA VAL A 66 -13.31 -2.69 24.04
C VAL A 66 -14.71 -2.96 23.52
N HIS A 67 -15.13 -4.21 23.61
CA HIS A 67 -16.49 -4.64 23.28
C HIS A 67 -17.35 -4.61 24.54
N VAL A 68 -18.41 -3.80 24.52
CA VAL A 68 -19.37 -3.66 25.61
C VAL A 68 -20.62 -4.47 25.30
N GLY A 69 -20.73 -5.63 25.96
CA GLY A 69 -21.91 -6.51 25.90
C GLY A 69 -22.88 -6.28 27.06
N ASN A 70 -24.03 -6.99 27.06
CA ASN A 70 -25.04 -6.89 28.13
C ASN A 70 -24.57 -7.42 29.50
N ASP A 71 -23.53 -8.25 29.53
CA ASP A 71 -23.02 -8.87 30.77
C ASP A 71 -21.88 -8.06 31.41
N SER A 72 -21.39 -7.01 30.74
CA SER A 72 -20.26 -6.18 31.17
C SER A 72 -20.57 -5.24 32.36
N PHE A 73 -21.78 -5.28 32.91
CA PHE A 73 -22.31 -4.28 33.86
C PHE A 73 -22.30 -4.69 35.35
N GLY A 74 -21.52 -5.70 35.73
CA GLY A 74 -21.53 -6.29 37.07
C GLY A 74 -20.51 -5.77 38.11
N VAL A 75 -19.71 -4.75 37.80
CA VAL A 75 -18.50 -4.39 38.59
C VAL A 75 -18.68 -3.07 39.38
N PRO A 76 -18.12 -2.92 40.61
CA PRO A 76 -18.29 -1.72 41.44
C PRO A 76 -17.55 -0.48 40.89
N MET A 77 -18.19 0.69 41.00
CA MET A 77 -17.63 2.01 40.60
C MET A 77 -16.27 2.33 41.24
N ARG A 78 -15.30 2.80 40.42
CA ARG A 78 -14.08 3.48 40.87
C ARG A 78 -14.20 5.01 40.76
N ALA A 79 -13.73 5.72 41.78
CA ALA A 79 -13.83 7.18 41.86
C ALA A 79 -12.66 7.92 41.18
N ASP A 80 -11.46 7.34 41.18
CA ASP A 80 -10.27 7.93 40.54
C ASP A 80 -10.00 7.24 39.21
N PHE A 81 -9.94 8.03 38.14
CA PHE A 81 -9.66 7.54 36.80
C PHE A 81 -8.88 8.59 36.03
N ASP A 82 -7.81 8.18 35.36
CA ASP A 82 -7.05 9.09 34.51
C ASP A 82 -7.95 9.60 33.36
N PRO A 83 -7.72 10.84 32.89
CA PRO A 83 -8.42 11.38 31.72
C PRO A 83 -8.37 10.41 30.53
N VAL A 84 -9.50 10.22 29.86
CA VAL A 84 -9.61 9.30 28.72
C VAL A 84 -10.59 9.84 27.70
N VAL A 85 -10.22 9.77 26.42
CA VAL A 85 -11.13 9.99 25.30
C VAL A 85 -11.61 8.66 24.75
N VAL A 86 -12.84 8.65 24.26
CA VAL A 86 -13.47 7.50 23.62
C VAL A 86 -14.15 7.89 22.34
N THR A 87 -14.29 6.93 21.45
CA THR A 87 -15.05 7.03 20.20
C THR A 87 -15.84 5.76 19.97
N LEU A 88 -17.01 5.89 19.35
CA LEU A 88 -17.80 4.74 18.91
C LEU A 88 -17.27 4.27 17.56
N ILE A 89 -16.83 3.02 17.50
CA ILE A 89 -16.30 2.38 16.29
C ILE A 89 -17.44 1.68 15.56
N GLU A 90 -18.17 0.82 16.26
CA GLU A 90 -19.25 0.03 15.70
C GLU A 90 -20.39 -0.13 16.71
N SER A 91 -21.63 -0.12 16.22
CA SER A 91 -22.83 -0.44 17.00
C SER A 91 -23.56 -1.60 16.36
N SER A 92 -23.54 -2.77 17.01
CA SER A 92 -24.20 -3.98 16.52
C SER A 92 -25.31 -4.45 17.48
N PRO A 93 -26.20 -5.37 17.05
CA PRO A 93 -27.16 -6.00 17.96
C PRO A 93 -26.51 -6.81 19.09
N GLN A 94 -25.23 -7.15 18.98
CA GLN A 94 -24.47 -7.98 19.94
C GLN A 94 -23.65 -7.15 20.94
N GLY A 95 -23.61 -5.82 20.78
CA GLY A 95 -22.87 -4.91 21.66
C GLY A 95 -22.28 -3.71 20.92
N LEU A 96 -21.56 -2.88 21.66
CA LEU A 96 -20.90 -1.68 21.16
C LEU A 96 -19.38 -1.88 21.18
N THR A 97 -18.71 -1.50 20.10
CA THR A 97 -17.25 -1.47 20.04
C THR A 97 -16.78 -0.03 20.24
N LEU A 98 -16.01 0.20 21.30
CA LEU A 98 -15.49 1.51 21.66
C LEU A 98 -13.97 1.54 21.52
N GLY A 99 -13.44 2.58 20.89
CA GLY A 99 -12.03 2.91 20.96
C GLY A 99 -11.79 3.85 22.13
N TYR A 100 -10.69 3.66 22.85
CA TYR A 100 -10.28 4.56 23.93
C TYR A 100 -8.79 4.89 23.85
N ALA A 101 -8.42 6.07 24.34
CA ALA A 101 -7.03 6.47 24.52
C ALA A 101 -6.87 7.54 25.60
N ARG A 102 -5.69 7.55 26.20
CA ARG A 102 -5.22 8.54 27.17
C ARG A 102 -4.10 9.37 26.55
N GLU A 103 -3.66 10.39 27.27
CA GLU A 103 -2.47 11.17 26.88
C GLU A 103 -1.28 10.23 26.63
N GLY A 104 -0.62 10.39 25.48
CA GLY A 104 0.43 9.50 24.99
C GLY A 104 -0.05 8.29 24.18
N GLY A 105 -1.36 8.04 24.15
CA GLY A 105 -1.99 6.89 23.49
C GLY A 105 -2.49 7.17 22.07
N SER A 106 -2.85 6.10 21.37
CA SER A 106 -3.40 6.11 20.01
C SER A 106 -4.87 5.69 19.99
N LEU A 107 -5.77 6.66 19.81
CA LEU A 107 -7.22 6.44 19.76
C LEU A 107 -7.61 5.71 18.47
N PRO A 108 -8.20 4.50 18.56
CA PRO A 108 -8.73 3.81 17.40
C PRO A 108 -10.03 4.48 16.95
N VAL A 109 -10.04 5.01 15.73
CA VAL A 109 -11.18 5.69 15.12
C VAL A 109 -11.46 5.15 13.72
N ASP A 110 -12.65 5.43 13.23
CA ASP A 110 -12.92 5.37 11.80
C ASP A 110 -12.23 6.56 11.11
N LEU A 111 -11.13 6.31 10.39
CA LEU A 111 -10.38 7.36 9.68
C LEU A 111 -11.07 7.80 8.37
N THR A 112 -12.22 7.21 8.03
CA THR A 112 -12.97 7.53 6.80
C THR A 112 -13.84 8.77 6.96
N ILE A 113 -14.18 9.13 8.21
CA ILE A 113 -14.95 10.32 8.54
C ILE A 113 -14.05 11.57 8.61
N SER A 114 -14.59 12.73 8.22
CA SER A 114 -13.81 13.96 8.15
C SER A 114 -13.27 14.38 9.52
N TYR A 115 -12.21 15.18 9.56
CA TYR A 115 -11.70 15.71 10.84
C TYR A 115 -12.74 16.48 11.65
N GLN A 116 -13.68 17.14 10.95
CA GLN A 116 -14.79 17.85 11.59
C GLN A 116 -15.76 16.86 12.24
N ASP A 117 -16.06 15.76 11.57
CA ASP A 117 -16.93 14.70 12.07
C ASP A 117 -16.26 13.87 13.17
N LEU A 118 -14.96 13.60 13.07
CA LEU A 118 -14.16 12.95 14.14
C LEU A 118 -14.19 13.77 15.42
N ALA A 119 -14.06 15.09 15.31
CA ALA A 119 -14.21 15.96 16.46
C ALA A 119 -15.63 15.91 17.07
N THR A 120 -16.65 15.36 16.36
CA THR A 120 -18.03 15.20 16.86
C THR A 120 -18.21 13.89 17.62
N THR A 121 -17.47 12.87 17.23
CA THR A 121 -17.62 11.51 17.73
C THR A 121 -16.70 11.21 18.91
N ILE A 122 -15.59 11.95 19.04
CA ILE A 122 -14.63 11.80 20.13
C ILE A 122 -15.13 12.54 21.38
N VAL A 123 -15.22 11.82 22.50
CA VAL A 123 -15.79 12.32 23.77
C VAL A 123 -14.85 12.00 24.94
N ALA A 124 -14.68 12.94 25.87
CA ALA A 124 -13.96 12.69 27.12
C ALA A 124 -14.86 11.95 28.13
N LEU A 125 -14.44 10.83 28.71
CA LEU A 125 -15.22 10.19 29.78
C LEU A 125 -14.95 10.78 31.17
N HIS A 126 -14.11 11.82 31.30
CA HIS A 126 -13.83 12.57 32.54
C HIS A 126 -14.50 13.96 32.55
N ASP A 127 -14.43 14.66 33.69
CA ASP A 127 -15.02 16.00 33.88
C ASP A 127 -14.17 17.14 33.27
N GLY A 128 -13.45 16.85 32.18
CA GLY A 128 -12.57 17.79 31.49
C GLY A 128 -12.91 17.96 30.01
N ALA A 129 -12.19 18.86 29.34
CA ALA A 129 -12.42 19.20 27.94
C ALA A 129 -11.54 18.38 27.00
N VAL A 130 -12.00 18.21 25.75
CA VAL A 130 -11.19 17.71 24.63
C VAL A 130 -10.93 18.88 23.69
N ARG A 131 -9.66 19.06 23.32
CA ARG A 131 -9.25 20.01 22.29
C ARG A 131 -8.69 19.28 21.09
N PHE A 132 -8.88 19.84 19.92
CA PHE A 132 -8.41 19.26 18.67
C PHE A 132 -7.36 20.16 18.04
N ALA A 133 -6.37 19.54 17.40
CA ALA A 133 -5.34 20.22 16.61
C ALA A 133 -5.11 19.47 15.31
N GLN A 134 -5.00 20.19 14.19
CA GLN A 134 -4.80 19.60 12.86
C GLN A 134 -3.38 19.81 12.32
N SER A 135 -2.61 20.70 12.95
CA SER A 135 -1.22 20.97 12.60
C SER A 135 -0.35 21.09 13.85
N ASP A 136 0.95 20.91 13.70
CA ASP A 136 1.93 21.07 14.78
C ASP A 136 1.79 22.43 15.51
N ASN A 137 1.64 23.53 14.76
CA ASN A 137 1.44 24.86 15.34
C ASN A 137 0.16 24.97 16.20
N GLU A 138 -0.92 24.31 15.78
CA GLU A 138 -2.15 24.24 16.56
C GLU A 138 -2.01 23.35 17.78
N LEU A 139 -1.28 22.24 17.65
CA LEU A 139 -1.00 21.30 18.73
C LEU A 139 -0.22 21.99 19.84
N VAL A 140 0.91 22.63 19.50
CA VAL A 140 1.73 23.39 20.46
C VAL A 140 0.90 24.49 21.12
N ARG A 141 0.05 25.20 20.36
CA ARG A 141 -0.84 26.23 20.92
C ARG A 141 -1.91 25.64 21.85
N ALA A 142 -2.49 24.49 21.51
CA ALA A 142 -3.50 23.82 22.31
C ALA A 142 -2.91 23.29 23.62
N LEU A 143 -1.73 22.67 23.55
CA LEU A 143 -0.94 22.20 24.69
C LEU A 143 -0.52 23.37 25.59
N ALA A 144 -0.03 24.48 25.03
CA ALA A 144 0.34 25.66 25.82
C ALA A 144 -0.85 26.34 26.51
N ARG A 145 -2.07 26.16 26.00
CA ARG A 145 -3.31 26.70 26.58
C ARG A 145 -4.02 25.71 27.50
N ARG A 146 -3.44 24.52 27.73
CA ARG A 146 -3.92 23.53 28.69
C ARG A 146 -3.69 24.06 30.09
N ARG A 147 -4.77 24.30 30.85
CA ARG A 147 -4.70 24.86 32.21
C ARG A 147 -4.68 23.77 33.29
N ASP A 148 -5.15 22.57 32.96
CA ASP A 148 -5.27 21.43 33.86
C ASP A 148 -4.98 20.10 33.15
N ALA A 149 -4.63 19.08 33.93
CA ALA A 149 -4.40 17.72 33.43
C ALA A 149 -5.69 17.07 32.89
N SER A 150 -6.85 17.62 33.23
CA SER A 150 -8.15 17.19 32.73
C SER A 150 -8.45 17.66 31.31
N THR A 151 -7.67 18.53 30.69
CA THR A 151 -7.87 18.89 29.28
C THR A 151 -6.98 18.01 28.39
N LEU A 152 -7.58 17.07 27.67
CA LEU A 152 -6.87 16.25 26.68
C LEU A 152 -6.83 16.96 25.33
N VAL A 153 -5.69 16.84 24.64
CA VAL A 153 -5.51 17.36 23.29
C VAL A 153 -5.41 16.17 22.34
N VAL A 154 -6.30 16.12 21.36
CA VAL A 154 -6.32 15.09 20.30
C VAL A 154 -5.73 15.71 19.04
N PHE A 155 -4.64 15.12 18.56
CA PHE A 155 -4.02 15.50 17.30
C PHE A 155 -4.68 14.72 16.16
N LEU A 156 -5.32 15.44 15.25
CA LEU A 156 -6.04 14.90 14.10
C LEU A 156 -5.14 14.75 12.86
N GLY A 157 -3.93 15.31 12.88
CA GLY A 157 -2.94 15.17 11.81
C GLY A 157 -2.19 13.82 11.87
N ASP A 158 -1.22 13.62 10.97
CA ASP A 158 -0.42 12.40 10.94
C ASP A 158 0.55 12.37 12.15
N PRO A 159 0.44 11.40 13.07
CA PRO A 159 1.28 11.35 14.26
C PRO A 159 2.79 11.25 13.98
N THR A 160 3.19 10.92 12.76
CA THR A 160 4.60 10.92 12.34
C THR A 160 5.17 12.31 12.06
N GLU A 161 4.31 13.32 11.93
CA GLU A 161 4.69 14.73 11.73
C GLU A 161 5.13 15.43 13.03
N ILE A 162 4.84 14.83 14.18
CA ILE A 162 5.14 15.38 15.50
C ILE A 162 6.18 14.51 16.22
N ASP A 163 7.05 15.16 16.99
CA ASP A 163 8.11 14.47 17.72
C ASP A 163 7.57 13.62 18.89
N GLU A 164 8.45 12.82 19.48
CA GLU A 164 8.08 11.88 20.55
C GLU A 164 7.60 12.60 21.82
N GLU A 165 8.19 13.76 22.15
CA GLU A 165 7.80 14.57 23.31
C GLU A 165 6.38 15.13 23.13
N LEU A 166 6.03 15.60 21.93
CA LEU A 166 4.67 16.06 21.62
C LEU A 166 3.67 14.91 21.56
N ARG A 167 4.08 13.73 21.08
CA ARG A 167 3.22 12.53 21.08
C ARG A 167 2.88 12.08 22.49
N GLU A 168 3.83 12.12 23.42
CA GLU A 168 3.59 11.78 24.82
C GLU A 168 2.61 12.73 25.51
N LEU A 169 2.45 13.96 25.02
CA LEU A 169 1.61 15.01 25.60
C LEU A 169 0.22 15.12 24.98
N CYS A 170 -0.09 14.33 23.95
CA CYS A 170 -1.38 14.36 23.24
C CYS A 170 -1.91 12.95 22.95
N VAL A 171 -3.16 12.87 22.50
CA VAL A 171 -3.76 11.65 21.97
C VAL A 171 -3.63 11.70 20.44
N THR A 172 -3.10 10.64 19.85
CA THR A 172 -3.01 10.50 18.39
C THR A 172 -4.10 9.58 17.85
N LEU A 173 -4.32 9.54 16.54
CA LEU A 173 -5.32 8.66 15.94
C LEU A 173 -4.67 7.42 15.30
N ARG A 174 -5.35 6.29 15.37
CA ARG A 174 -5.08 5.10 14.56
C ARG A 174 -6.38 4.54 13.98
N ALA A 175 -6.28 3.71 12.94
CA ALA A 175 -7.45 2.99 12.44
C ALA A 175 -7.97 2.02 13.52
N ALA A 176 -9.28 2.02 13.72
CA ALA A 176 -9.96 1.00 14.50
C ALA A 176 -9.98 -0.34 13.75
N SER A 177 -9.96 -1.43 14.51
CA SER A 177 -10.00 -2.78 13.96
C SER A 177 -11.37 -3.02 13.32
N GLY A 178 -11.43 -3.02 11.99
CA GLY A 178 -12.63 -3.37 11.22
C GLY A 178 -13.40 -2.21 10.55
N THR A 179 -13.01 -0.94 10.72
CA THR A 179 -13.68 0.23 10.07
C THR A 179 -13.05 0.64 8.73
N THR A 180 -12.45 -0.29 7.99
CA THR A 180 -11.88 0.02 6.69
C THR A 180 -12.97 0.10 5.61
N LEU A 181 -13.53 1.29 5.36
CA LEU A 181 -14.33 1.56 4.15
C LEU A 181 -13.94 2.88 3.47
N PHE A 182 -13.22 2.71 2.36
CA PHE A 182 -12.59 3.69 1.50
C PHE A 182 -13.46 4.84 0.99
N THR A 183 -12.88 6.04 0.91
CA THR A 183 -13.14 6.92 -0.24
C THR A 183 -12.63 6.21 -1.49
N ASN A 184 -13.56 5.84 -2.37
CA ASN A 184 -13.32 5.17 -3.65
C ASN A 184 -12.45 6.05 -4.59
N THR A 185 -11.15 6.07 -4.33
CA THR A 185 -10.14 6.30 -5.36
C THR A 185 -10.01 4.96 -6.08
N PRO A 186 -10.05 4.91 -7.43
CA PRO A 186 -9.91 3.65 -8.16
C PRO A 186 -8.70 2.89 -7.61
N SER A 187 -8.87 1.60 -7.34
CA SER A 187 -7.84 0.68 -6.83
C SER A 187 -6.51 1.03 -7.47
N ARG A 188 -5.60 1.58 -6.66
CA ARG A 188 -4.34 2.08 -7.17
C ARG A 188 -3.41 0.89 -7.31
N HIS A 189 -3.38 0.31 -8.50
CA HIS A 189 -2.51 -0.82 -8.82
C HIS A 189 -1.06 -0.34 -8.85
N VAL A 190 -0.33 -0.57 -7.76
CA VAL A 190 1.12 -0.38 -7.75
C VAL A 190 1.75 -1.54 -8.51
N ARG A 191 2.60 -1.22 -9.47
CA ARG A 191 3.26 -2.20 -10.31
C ARG A 191 4.75 -1.96 -10.37
N VAL A 192 5.53 -3.00 -10.13
CA VAL A 192 6.97 -2.99 -10.37
C VAL A 192 7.23 -3.57 -11.75
N GLU A 193 8.07 -2.86 -12.51
CA GLU A 193 8.44 -3.23 -13.86
C GLU A 193 9.95 -3.44 -13.97
N LEU A 194 10.38 -4.71 -14.02
CA LEU A 194 11.78 -5.09 -14.21
C LEU A 194 12.10 -5.59 -15.62
N LEU A 195 11.11 -5.92 -16.46
CA LEU A 195 11.30 -6.41 -17.83
C LEU A 195 11.65 -5.28 -18.81
N ARG A 196 12.59 -4.43 -18.41
CA ARG A 196 13.05 -3.23 -19.11
C ARG A 196 14.43 -2.82 -18.64
N ALA A 197 15.10 -1.96 -19.41
CA ALA A 197 16.44 -1.49 -19.10
C ALA A 197 16.53 -0.73 -17.76
N TYR A 198 15.54 0.13 -17.46
CA TYR A 198 15.49 0.93 -16.25
C TYR A 198 14.33 0.52 -15.34
N PRO A 199 14.58 -0.14 -14.20
CA PRO A 199 13.52 -0.62 -13.34
C PRO A 199 12.73 0.55 -12.74
N GLN A 200 11.42 0.37 -12.66
CA GLN A 200 10.52 1.40 -12.13
C GLN A 200 9.39 0.80 -11.32
N VAL A 201 8.77 1.65 -10.50
CA VAL A 201 7.53 1.36 -9.81
C VAL A 201 6.51 2.37 -10.29
N GLN A 202 5.42 1.89 -10.83
CA GLN A 202 4.26 2.67 -11.29
C GLN A 202 3.20 2.72 -10.19
N GLY A 203 2.36 3.74 -10.25
CA GLY A 203 1.28 3.89 -9.29
C GLY A 203 1.76 4.36 -7.90
N LEU A 204 2.88 5.08 -7.79
CA LEU A 204 3.34 5.63 -6.51
C LEU A 204 2.61 6.92 -6.12
N VAL A 205 2.10 7.02 -4.88
CA VAL A 205 1.44 8.21 -4.32
C VAL A 205 2.32 9.44 -4.35
N GLU A 206 3.60 9.25 -4.03
CA GLU A 206 4.65 10.23 -4.21
C GLU A 206 5.87 9.59 -4.85
N ASP A 207 6.64 10.39 -5.58
CA ASP A 207 7.91 9.92 -6.12
C ASP A 207 8.88 9.54 -5.01
N PHE A 208 9.67 8.49 -5.23
CA PHE A 208 10.78 8.19 -4.33
C PHE A 208 11.76 9.36 -4.28
N VAL A 209 12.28 9.63 -3.07
CA VAL A 209 13.35 10.61 -2.88
C VAL A 209 14.52 10.28 -3.82
N PRO A 210 15.02 11.23 -4.64
CA PRO A 210 15.99 10.93 -5.70
C PRO A 210 17.25 10.19 -5.22
N THR A 211 17.74 10.53 -4.02
CA THR A 211 18.92 9.90 -3.41
C THR A 211 18.68 8.46 -2.93
N LEU A 212 17.42 8.09 -2.67
CA LEU A 212 17.02 6.75 -2.21
C LEU A 212 16.33 5.94 -3.30
N ARG A 213 15.96 6.54 -4.44
CA ARG A 213 15.16 5.94 -5.51
C ARG A 213 15.60 4.53 -5.87
N ARG A 214 16.89 4.32 -6.14
CA ARG A 214 17.45 3.00 -6.48
C ARG A 214 17.10 1.94 -5.42
N ARG A 215 17.38 2.23 -4.15
CA ARG A 215 17.14 1.31 -3.02
C ARG A 215 15.65 1.09 -2.77
N CYS A 216 14.83 2.11 -2.99
CA CYS A 216 13.38 2.00 -2.86
C CYS A 216 12.80 1.07 -3.93
N VAL A 217 13.14 1.29 -5.20
CA VAL A 217 12.72 0.41 -6.31
C VAL A 217 13.18 -1.03 -6.04
N GLU A 218 14.42 -1.22 -5.62
CA GLU A 218 14.97 -2.55 -5.32
C GLU A 218 14.27 -3.23 -4.13
N MET A 219 13.95 -2.49 -3.06
CA MET A 219 13.21 -3.02 -1.92
C MET A 219 11.80 -3.46 -2.30
N VAL A 220 11.08 -2.61 -3.05
CA VAL A 220 9.71 -2.94 -3.50
C VAL A 220 9.72 -4.16 -4.42
N ALA A 221 10.69 -4.23 -5.34
CA ALA A 221 10.89 -5.38 -6.21
C ALA A 221 11.22 -6.66 -5.43
N TYR A 222 12.11 -6.57 -4.44
CA TYR A 222 12.49 -7.71 -3.60
C TYR A 222 11.29 -8.28 -2.85
N LEU A 223 10.52 -7.41 -2.20
CA LEU A 223 9.36 -7.82 -1.41
C LEU A 223 8.23 -8.35 -2.32
N ALA A 224 8.00 -7.75 -3.49
CA ALA A 224 7.02 -8.24 -4.45
C ALA A 224 7.34 -9.65 -4.98
N MET A 225 8.63 -10.00 -5.06
CA MET A 225 9.09 -11.34 -5.45
C MET A 225 9.08 -12.38 -4.34
N HIS A 226 8.83 -11.96 -3.10
CA HIS A 226 8.71 -12.84 -1.94
C HIS A 226 7.32 -12.71 -1.31
N PRO A 227 6.23 -12.94 -2.08
CA PRO A 227 4.88 -12.77 -1.55
C PRO A 227 4.58 -13.80 -0.47
N GLY A 228 3.97 -13.35 0.63
CA GLY A 228 3.55 -14.22 1.74
C GLY A 228 4.69 -14.70 2.65
N GLU A 229 5.94 -14.31 2.39
CA GLU A 229 7.06 -14.58 3.28
C GLU A 229 7.48 -13.29 4.02
N PRO A 230 7.35 -13.20 5.35
CA PRO A 230 7.93 -12.09 6.10
C PRO A 230 9.44 -12.03 5.88
N VAL A 231 9.93 -10.91 5.34
CA VAL A 231 11.37 -10.72 5.08
C VAL A 231 12.02 -10.04 6.28
N THR A 232 13.10 -10.61 6.81
CA THR A 232 13.82 -10.01 7.93
C THR A 232 14.57 -8.74 7.51
N GLY A 233 14.70 -7.80 8.43
CA GLY A 233 15.51 -6.59 8.21
C GLY A 233 16.98 -6.91 7.84
N ASP A 234 17.56 -7.97 8.39
CA ASP A 234 18.92 -8.40 8.01
C ASP A 234 18.98 -8.94 6.58
N ARG A 235 17.97 -9.71 6.14
CA ARG A 235 17.88 -10.16 4.74
C ARG A 235 17.79 -8.98 3.78
N LEU A 236 16.98 -7.96 4.07
CA LEU A 236 16.92 -6.73 3.27
C LEU A 236 18.26 -5.97 3.28
N ARG A 237 18.91 -5.86 4.44
CA ARG A 237 20.22 -5.19 4.53
C ARG A 237 21.27 -5.89 3.68
N THR A 238 21.32 -7.22 3.71
CA THR A 238 22.32 -8.01 2.99
C THR A 238 22.00 -8.16 1.50
N ARG A 239 20.73 -8.31 1.12
CA ARG A 239 20.33 -8.61 -0.26
C ARG A 239 19.98 -7.40 -1.10
N VAL A 240 19.45 -6.33 -0.49
CA VAL A 240 18.90 -5.16 -1.19
C VAL A 240 19.74 -3.90 -0.95
N LEU A 241 20.20 -3.69 0.28
CA LEU A 241 20.86 -2.44 0.67
C LEU A 241 22.39 -2.53 0.68
N LEU A 242 22.94 -3.74 0.68
CA LEU A 242 24.37 -3.98 0.63
C LEU A 242 24.92 -3.54 -0.72
N HIS A 243 26.00 -2.79 -0.70
CA HIS A 243 26.72 -2.42 -1.92
C HIS A 243 28.21 -2.39 -1.63
N ALA A 244 28.91 -3.37 -2.20
CA ALA A 244 30.35 -3.58 -2.39
C ALA A 244 31.37 -3.26 -1.27
N ASN A 245 31.09 -2.43 -0.25
CA ASN A 245 32.01 -2.09 0.84
C ASN A 245 31.35 -1.41 2.06
N VAL A 246 30.01 -1.35 2.17
CA VAL A 246 29.33 -0.76 3.32
C VAL A 246 28.17 -1.67 3.74
N ASP A 247 28.27 -2.21 4.96
CA ASP A 247 27.10 -2.79 5.63
C ASP A 247 26.05 -1.69 5.79
N ALA A 248 24.88 -1.88 5.17
CA ALA A 248 23.78 -0.96 5.36
C ALA A 248 23.44 -0.89 6.84
N SER A 249 23.45 0.31 7.43
CA SER A 249 23.09 0.50 8.84
C SER A 249 21.58 0.24 9.04
N LYS A 250 21.17 -0.07 10.28
CA LYS A 250 19.74 -0.13 10.64
C LYS A 250 19.01 1.16 10.27
N THR A 251 19.66 2.31 10.46
CA THR A 251 19.15 3.63 10.06
C THR A 251 18.90 3.73 8.55
N THR A 252 19.78 3.17 7.71
CA THR A 252 19.61 3.18 6.25
C THR A 252 18.40 2.34 5.83
N LEU A 253 18.21 1.19 6.47
CA LEU A 253 17.04 0.35 6.29
C LEU A 253 15.76 1.10 6.68
N SER A 254 15.70 1.67 7.89
CA SER A 254 14.53 2.42 8.36
C SER A 254 14.20 3.60 7.45
N ASN A 255 15.19 4.39 7.02
CA ASN A 255 14.97 5.53 6.11
C ASN A 255 14.44 5.08 4.75
N THR A 256 14.98 3.97 4.20
CA THR A 256 14.51 3.42 2.93
C THR A 256 13.08 2.91 3.07
N ALA A 257 12.79 2.14 4.12
CA ALA A 257 11.46 1.59 4.38
C ALA A 257 10.41 2.68 4.62
N SER A 258 10.75 3.74 5.36
CA SER A 258 9.87 4.90 5.53
C SER A 258 9.61 5.61 4.21
N SER A 259 10.64 5.81 3.37
CA SER A 259 10.45 6.40 2.03
C SER A 259 9.60 5.51 1.12
N VAL A 260 9.77 4.19 1.18
CA VAL A 260 8.94 3.24 0.42
C VAL A 260 7.50 3.30 0.91
N ARG A 261 7.26 3.28 2.23
CA ARG A 261 5.92 3.30 2.81
C ARG A 261 5.14 4.55 2.40
N ARG A 262 5.76 5.73 2.43
CA ARG A 262 5.10 6.97 1.98
C ARG A 262 4.80 6.95 0.48
N ALA A 263 5.77 6.52 -0.34
CA ALA A 263 5.62 6.47 -1.79
C ALA A 263 4.58 5.44 -2.26
N LEU A 264 4.50 4.28 -1.61
CA LEU A 264 3.45 3.29 -1.89
C LEU A 264 2.09 3.73 -1.35
N GLY A 265 2.08 4.39 -0.19
CA GLY A 265 0.87 4.81 0.49
C GLY A 265 0.12 3.64 1.15
N SER A 266 -1.20 3.81 1.23
CA SER A 266 -2.12 2.84 1.84
C SER A 266 -3.35 2.61 0.96
N ASP A 267 -3.91 1.41 1.07
CA ASP A 267 -5.16 0.96 0.46
C ASP A 267 -6.22 0.68 1.55
N GLU A 268 -7.34 0.05 1.15
CA GLU A 268 -8.47 -0.28 2.03
C GLU A 268 -8.13 -1.31 3.10
N HIS A 269 -6.94 -1.86 3.06
CA HIS A 269 -6.44 -2.87 3.96
C HIS A 269 -5.18 -2.37 4.69
N GLY A 270 -4.87 -1.07 4.61
CA GLY A 270 -3.77 -0.39 5.31
C GLY A 270 -2.56 -0.08 4.43
N TYR A 271 -1.40 0.12 5.04
CA TYR A 271 -0.18 0.44 4.28
C TYR A 271 0.24 -0.73 3.38
N LEU A 272 0.55 -0.44 2.11
CA LEU A 272 1.09 -1.46 1.20
C LEU A 272 2.44 -2.00 1.69
N LEU A 273 3.23 -1.18 2.39
CA LEU A 273 4.37 -1.64 3.19
C LEU A 273 4.05 -1.48 4.67
N GLU A 274 3.83 -2.57 5.37
CA GLU A 274 3.38 -2.55 6.76
C GLU A 274 4.41 -1.89 7.70
N PRO A 275 3.97 -1.19 8.76
CA PRO A 275 4.84 -0.79 9.86
C PRO A 275 5.51 -1.99 10.52
N VAL A 276 6.79 -1.84 10.89
CA VAL A 276 7.59 -2.96 11.38
C VAL A 276 7.58 -2.97 12.91
N SER A 277 6.88 -3.94 13.51
CA SER A 277 6.85 -4.15 14.97
C SER A 277 7.82 -5.24 15.44
N SER A 278 8.08 -6.26 14.61
CA SER A 278 8.86 -7.46 14.96
C SER A 278 10.20 -7.60 14.21
N GLY A 279 10.58 -6.60 13.41
CA GLY A 279 11.76 -6.66 12.53
C GLY A 279 11.54 -7.40 11.21
N LEU A 280 10.29 -7.80 10.94
CA LEU A 280 9.83 -8.42 9.71
C LEU A 280 9.12 -7.39 8.83
N TYR A 281 9.37 -7.47 7.53
CA TYR A 281 8.83 -6.59 6.52
C TYR A 281 7.84 -7.38 5.66
N HIS A 282 6.62 -6.86 5.58
CA HIS A 282 5.56 -7.37 4.72
C HIS A 282 5.09 -6.30 3.75
N GLN A 283 5.02 -6.68 2.48
CA GLN A 283 4.44 -5.87 1.43
C GLN A 283 3.17 -6.55 0.91
N ARG A 284 2.08 -5.80 0.88
CA ARG A 284 0.80 -6.21 0.34
C ARG A 284 0.64 -5.71 -1.09
N GLU A 285 0.01 -6.54 -1.92
CA GLU A 285 -0.65 -6.16 -3.19
C GLU A 285 0.16 -5.22 -4.10
N VAL A 286 1.38 -5.65 -4.44
CA VAL A 286 2.18 -5.00 -5.48
C VAL A 286 2.31 -5.97 -6.66
N GLU A 287 1.85 -5.54 -7.82
CA GLU A 287 1.99 -6.30 -9.06
C GLU A 287 3.46 -6.32 -9.51
N PHE A 288 3.84 -7.41 -10.17
CA PHE A 288 5.22 -7.65 -10.58
C PHE A 288 5.25 -8.26 -11.98
N ASP A 289 5.82 -7.56 -12.95
CA ASP A 289 5.78 -7.95 -14.36
C ASP A 289 6.47 -9.29 -14.66
N VAL A 290 7.56 -9.61 -13.98
CA VAL A 290 8.21 -10.93 -14.10
C VAL A 290 7.31 -12.04 -13.52
N ALA A 291 6.57 -11.79 -12.44
CA ALA A 291 5.63 -12.77 -11.89
C ALA A 291 4.45 -13.01 -12.85
N ASP A 292 3.96 -11.93 -13.49
CA ASP A 292 2.94 -12.02 -14.53
C ASP A 292 3.45 -12.79 -15.74
N PHE A 293 4.69 -12.53 -16.17
CA PHE A 293 5.35 -13.26 -17.24
C PHE A 293 5.35 -14.77 -16.95
N HIS A 294 5.88 -15.19 -15.79
CA HIS A 294 5.90 -16.61 -15.42
C HIS A 294 4.50 -17.21 -15.30
N ARG A 295 3.51 -16.45 -14.83
CA ARG A 295 2.12 -16.93 -14.77
C ARG A 295 1.55 -17.19 -16.16
N LEU A 296 1.80 -16.29 -17.12
CA LEU A 296 1.38 -16.45 -18.52
C LEU A 296 2.07 -17.66 -19.16
N VAL A 297 3.37 -17.82 -18.96
CA VAL A 297 4.15 -18.99 -19.42
C VAL A 297 3.62 -20.31 -18.82
N ALA A 298 3.33 -20.32 -17.51
CA ALA A 298 2.82 -21.51 -16.85
C ALA A 298 1.43 -21.90 -17.35
N ARG A 299 0.56 -20.91 -17.60
CA ARG A 299 -0.78 -21.11 -18.15
C ARG A 299 -0.73 -21.60 -19.60
N SER A 300 0.15 -21.02 -20.44
CA SER A 300 0.25 -21.40 -21.85
C SER A 300 0.65 -22.86 -22.04
N ARG A 301 1.47 -23.43 -21.14
CA ARG A 301 1.86 -24.85 -21.13
C ARG A 301 0.67 -25.81 -20.95
N GLN A 302 -0.45 -25.33 -20.42
CA GLN A 302 -1.64 -26.14 -20.13
C GLN A 302 -2.81 -25.81 -21.08
N SER A 303 -2.61 -24.86 -21.99
CA SER A 303 -3.65 -24.34 -22.87
C SER A 303 -3.67 -25.03 -24.23
N SER A 304 -4.80 -24.89 -24.94
CA SER A 304 -4.90 -25.27 -26.35
C SER A 304 -3.93 -24.44 -27.21
N SER A 305 -3.61 -24.91 -28.43
CA SER A 305 -2.65 -24.22 -29.31
C SER A 305 -3.02 -22.76 -29.60
N ASP A 306 -4.30 -22.44 -29.75
CA ASP A 306 -4.74 -21.08 -30.07
C ASP A 306 -4.69 -20.16 -28.84
N GLU A 307 -5.11 -20.65 -27.67
CA GLU A 307 -4.99 -19.89 -26.42
C GLU A 307 -3.52 -19.71 -26.01
N ALA A 308 -2.70 -20.75 -26.17
CA ALA A 308 -1.27 -20.68 -25.90
C ALA A 308 -0.57 -19.62 -26.76
N PHE A 309 -0.95 -19.49 -28.04
CA PHE A 309 -0.45 -18.45 -28.93
C PHE A 309 -0.68 -17.05 -28.36
N GLU A 310 -1.92 -16.75 -27.93
CA GLU A 310 -2.25 -15.43 -27.35
C GLU A 310 -1.52 -15.18 -26.04
N LEU A 311 -1.35 -16.22 -25.21
CA LEU A 311 -0.60 -16.13 -23.95
C LEU A 311 0.90 -15.87 -24.20
N TYR A 312 1.50 -16.47 -25.22
CA TYR A 312 2.89 -16.17 -25.61
C TYR A 312 3.04 -14.71 -26.02
N VAL A 313 2.13 -14.20 -26.85
CA VAL A 313 2.11 -12.79 -27.27
C VAL A 313 1.99 -11.87 -26.05
N GLN A 314 1.08 -12.16 -25.12
CA GLN A 314 0.90 -11.39 -23.90
C GLN A 314 2.17 -11.39 -23.03
N ALA A 315 2.81 -12.55 -22.86
CA ALA A 315 4.03 -12.67 -22.06
C ALA A 315 5.18 -11.84 -22.66
N LEU A 316 5.45 -11.97 -23.96
CA LEU A 316 6.53 -11.22 -24.61
C LEU A 316 6.25 -9.72 -24.73
N ARG A 317 4.97 -9.29 -24.69
CA ARG A 317 4.62 -7.86 -24.64
C ARG A 317 5.01 -7.16 -23.34
N LEU A 318 5.19 -7.90 -22.25
CA LEU A 318 5.70 -7.35 -21.00
C LEU A 318 7.19 -6.95 -21.11
N VAL A 319 7.89 -7.44 -22.14
CA VAL A 319 9.31 -7.15 -22.37
C VAL A 319 9.46 -5.83 -23.12
N HIS A 320 10.00 -4.83 -22.43
CA HIS A 320 10.24 -3.49 -22.96
C HIS A 320 11.73 -3.16 -23.15
N GLY A 321 12.62 -4.12 -22.86
CA GLY A 321 14.05 -4.00 -23.03
C GLY A 321 14.79 -5.08 -22.26
N GLU A 322 16.12 -5.11 -22.36
CA GLU A 322 16.94 -6.02 -21.57
C GLU A 322 16.77 -5.71 -20.08
N PRO A 323 16.29 -6.68 -19.26
CA PRO A 323 16.03 -6.46 -17.85
C PRO A 323 17.28 -5.95 -17.10
N LEU A 324 17.14 -4.84 -16.39
CA LEU A 324 18.18 -4.25 -15.54
C LEU A 324 19.45 -3.78 -16.30
N ALA A 325 19.44 -3.67 -17.64
CA ALA A 325 20.61 -3.30 -18.42
C ALA A 325 21.24 -1.94 -18.07
N SER A 326 20.46 -1.01 -17.49
CA SER A 326 20.96 0.30 -17.04
C SER A 326 21.38 0.33 -15.57
N VAL A 327 21.23 -0.77 -14.83
CA VAL A 327 21.52 -0.85 -13.41
C VAL A 327 22.99 -1.21 -13.21
N LEU A 328 23.78 -0.23 -12.74
CA LEU A 328 25.21 -0.43 -12.47
C LEU A 328 25.50 -1.15 -11.14
N LYS A 329 24.57 -1.10 -10.18
CA LYS A 329 24.70 -1.64 -8.80
C LYS A 329 23.32 -1.96 -8.22
N GLY A 330 23.23 -3.02 -7.41
CA GLY A 330 21.97 -3.51 -6.86
C GLY A 330 21.35 -4.60 -7.71
N PHE A 331 20.30 -5.22 -7.18
CA PHE A 331 19.56 -6.32 -7.77
C PHE A 331 20.39 -7.61 -7.96
N GLU A 332 21.53 -7.72 -7.28
CA GLU A 332 22.37 -8.92 -7.40
C GLU A 332 21.63 -10.17 -6.89
N TRP A 333 20.70 -9.99 -5.95
CA TRP A 333 19.77 -11.04 -5.51
C TRP A 333 18.96 -11.65 -6.66
N PHE A 334 18.61 -10.89 -7.69
CA PHE A 334 17.83 -11.38 -8.83
C PHE A 334 18.60 -12.47 -9.60
N THR A 335 19.93 -12.34 -9.66
CA THR A 335 20.80 -13.37 -10.22
C THR A 335 21.09 -14.47 -9.20
N PHE A 336 21.49 -14.11 -7.96
CA PHE A 336 21.91 -15.08 -6.95
C PHE A 336 20.81 -16.02 -6.46
N GLU A 337 19.56 -15.57 -6.49
CA GLU A 337 18.40 -16.39 -6.13
C GLU A 337 17.83 -17.16 -7.34
N GLY A 338 18.44 -17.02 -8.52
CA GLY A 338 18.10 -17.80 -9.73
C GLY A 338 16.98 -17.22 -10.59
N HIS A 339 16.36 -16.10 -10.19
CA HIS A 339 15.25 -15.47 -10.92
C HIS A 339 15.64 -15.09 -12.35
N ARG A 340 16.87 -14.56 -12.55
CA ARG A 340 17.38 -14.24 -13.90
C ARG A 340 17.47 -15.48 -14.79
N ALA A 341 18.04 -16.58 -14.28
CA ALA A 341 18.18 -17.81 -15.05
C ALA A 341 16.83 -18.43 -15.38
N GLN A 342 15.86 -18.36 -14.46
CA GLN A 342 14.50 -18.80 -14.72
C GLN A 342 13.81 -17.94 -15.79
N LEU A 343 13.96 -16.61 -15.73
CA LEU A 343 13.42 -15.69 -16.72
C LEU A 343 14.02 -15.93 -18.11
N GLN A 344 15.34 -16.12 -18.22
CA GLN A 344 16.01 -16.45 -19.48
C GLN A 344 15.46 -17.73 -20.09
N ARG A 345 15.41 -18.82 -19.31
CA ARG A 345 14.89 -20.12 -19.77
C ARG A 345 13.43 -20.05 -20.24
N ASP A 346 12.56 -19.41 -19.45
CA ASP A 346 11.15 -19.28 -19.81
C ASP A 346 10.98 -18.33 -21.01
N GLY A 347 11.81 -17.29 -21.10
CA GLY A 347 11.89 -16.33 -22.21
C GLY A 347 12.26 -16.96 -23.54
N GLU A 348 13.35 -17.71 -23.57
CA GLU A 348 13.79 -18.49 -24.73
C GLU A 348 12.69 -19.44 -25.19
N TRP A 349 12.14 -20.22 -24.25
CA TRP A 349 11.09 -21.19 -24.56
C TRP A 349 9.84 -20.55 -25.18
N VAL A 350 9.32 -19.46 -24.60
CA VAL A 350 8.15 -18.76 -25.14
C VAL A 350 8.45 -18.13 -26.51
N ALA A 351 9.63 -17.54 -26.68
CA ALA A 351 10.01 -16.90 -27.93
C ALA A 351 10.09 -17.89 -29.10
N LEU A 352 10.69 -19.06 -28.86
CA LEU A 352 10.76 -20.16 -29.83
C LEU A 352 9.38 -20.77 -30.10
N ALA A 353 8.57 -21.00 -29.06
CA ALA A 353 7.23 -21.56 -29.21
C ALA A 353 6.31 -20.63 -30.03
N LEU A 354 6.36 -19.32 -29.79
CA LEU A 354 5.61 -18.35 -30.58
C LEU A 354 6.15 -18.26 -32.01
N HIS A 355 7.47 -18.33 -32.17
CA HIS A 355 8.11 -18.35 -33.48
C HIS A 355 7.58 -19.49 -34.36
N ASP A 356 7.62 -20.72 -33.85
CA ASP A 356 7.16 -21.91 -34.58
C ASP A 356 5.66 -21.84 -34.90
N ALA A 357 4.85 -21.42 -33.92
CA ALA A 357 3.41 -21.30 -34.11
C ALA A 357 3.04 -20.20 -35.13
N ALA A 358 3.77 -19.08 -35.13
CA ALA A 358 3.57 -17.99 -36.08
C ALA A 358 3.99 -18.39 -37.50
N LEU A 359 5.13 -19.09 -37.66
CA LEU A 359 5.53 -19.65 -38.96
C LEU A 359 4.51 -20.66 -39.49
N GLY A 360 3.96 -21.52 -38.64
CA GLY A 360 2.89 -22.45 -39.02
C GLY A 360 1.63 -21.75 -39.55
N ARG A 361 1.40 -20.48 -39.17
CA ARG A 361 0.31 -19.62 -39.63
C ARG A 361 0.71 -18.70 -40.80
N GLY A 362 1.96 -18.75 -41.24
CA GLY A 362 2.50 -17.84 -42.26
C GLY A 362 2.75 -16.41 -41.76
N ASP A 363 2.69 -16.18 -40.45
CA ASP A 363 2.94 -14.87 -39.83
C ASP A 363 4.43 -14.69 -39.52
N VAL A 364 5.18 -14.33 -40.56
CA VAL A 364 6.63 -14.12 -40.47
C VAL A 364 6.99 -12.92 -39.58
N GLU A 365 6.12 -11.91 -39.49
CA GLU A 365 6.38 -10.72 -38.68
C GLU A 365 6.34 -11.06 -37.18
N THR A 366 5.31 -11.78 -36.74
CA THR A 366 5.22 -12.26 -35.35
C THR A 366 6.36 -13.22 -35.01
N ALA A 367 6.74 -14.10 -35.95
CA ALA A 367 7.86 -15.03 -35.77
C ALA A 367 9.22 -14.31 -35.62
N PHE A 368 9.44 -13.21 -36.33
CA PHE A 368 10.64 -12.38 -36.15
C PHE A 368 10.60 -11.60 -34.83
N TRP A 369 9.44 -11.01 -34.52
CA TRP A 369 9.24 -10.22 -33.31
C TRP A 369 9.45 -11.04 -32.04
N SER A 370 8.94 -12.29 -31.99
CA SER A 370 9.05 -13.14 -30.82
C SER A 370 10.52 -13.43 -30.44
N LEU A 371 11.35 -13.78 -31.43
CA LEU A 371 12.78 -14.03 -31.25
C LEU A 371 13.54 -12.78 -30.82
N ARG A 372 13.17 -11.61 -31.37
CA ARG A 372 13.71 -10.32 -30.93
C ARG A 372 13.40 -10.01 -29.48
N GLN A 373 12.21 -10.38 -28.99
CA GLN A 373 11.86 -10.25 -27.57
C GLN A 373 12.61 -11.27 -26.71
N GLY A 374 12.73 -12.52 -27.16
CA GLY A 374 13.54 -13.55 -26.49
C GLY A 374 14.98 -13.08 -26.27
N LEU A 375 15.62 -12.51 -27.29
CA LEU A 375 16.99 -11.98 -27.21
C LEU A 375 17.16 -10.75 -26.30
N LEU A 376 16.07 -10.08 -25.91
CA LEU A 376 16.15 -9.07 -24.84
C LEU A 376 16.23 -9.73 -23.47
N LEU A 377 15.59 -10.89 -23.28
CA LEU A 377 15.63 -11.64 -22.03
C LEU A 377 16.90 -12.46 -21.90
N ASP A 378 17.34 -13.09 -22.99
CA ASP A 378 18.56 -13.88 -23.06
C ASP A 378 19.43 -13.50 -24.29
N PRO A 379 20.28 -12.46 -24.17
CA PRO A 379 21.10 -11.97 -25.27
C PRO A 379 22.12 -12.97 -25.80
N ASP A 380 22.51 -13.96 -24.99
CA ASP A 380 23.58 -14.93 -25.28
C ASP A 380 23.03 -16.28 -25.76
N SER A 381 21.72 -16.39 -26.03
CA SER A 381 21.10 -17.63 -26.53
C SER A 381 21.47 -17.87 -28.00
N ASP A 382 22.23 -18.94 -28.22
CA ASP A 382 22.59 -19.42 -29.55
C ASP A 382 21.34 -19.91 -30.30
N GLU A 383 20.42 -20.59 -29.62
CA GLU A 383 19.18 -21.11 -30.19
C GLU A 383 18.28 -20.00 -30.75
N LEU A 384 18.12 -18.90 -30.01
CA LEU A 384 17.35 -17.75 -30.48
C LEU A 384 18.03 -17.03 -31.65
N SER A 385 19.37 -16.93 -31.60
CA SER A 385 20.16 -16.32 -32.66
C SER A 385 20.06 -17.11 -33.96
N ASP A 386 20.24 -18.43 -33.87
CA ASP A 386 20.09 -19.39 -34.97
C ASP A 386 18.69 -19.36 -35.59
N ALA A 387 17.65 -19.36 -34.76
CA ALA A 387 16.27 -19.28 -35.22
C ALA A 387 16.01 -17.95 -35.96
N LEU A 388 16.57 -16.84 -35.46
CA LEU A 388 16.38 -15.52 -36.04
C LEU A 388 17.02 -15.39 -37.42
N GLU A 389 18.17 -16.05 -37.63
CA GLU A 389 18.83 -16.11 -38.93
C GLU A 389 18.02 -16.87 -39.98
N ARG A 390 17.22 -17.87 -39.55
CA ARG A 390 16.38 -18.68 -40.42
C ARG A 390 15.03 -18.04 -40.76
N VAL A 391 14.62 -16.97 -40.07
CA VAL A 391 13.38 -16.25 -40.40
C VAL A 391 13.51 -15.59 -41.78
N PRO A 392 12.60 -15.87 -42.73
CA PRO A 392 12.62 -15.23 -44.05
C PRO A 392 12.57 -13.71 -43.93
N ARG A 393 13.63 -13.01 -44.36
CA ARG A 393 13.65 -11.54 -44.33
C ARG A 393 12.82 -11.01 -45.49
N LEU A 394 11.94 -10.02 -45.26
CA LEU A 394 11.08 -9.36 -46.26
C LEU A 394 11.78 -8.95 -47.58
N ARG A 395 13.11 -8.77 -47.58
CA ARG A 395 13.89 -8.56 -48.83
C ARG A 395 13.84 -9.74 -49.80
N GLN A 396 13.57 -10.96 -49.32
CA GLN A 396 13.45 -12.16 -50.14
C GLN A 396 12.07 -12.30 -50.82
N PHE A 397 11.06 -11.53 -50.37
CA PHE A 397 9.71 -11.52 -50.97
C PHE A 397 9.48 -10.36 -51.96
N ARG A 398 10.42 -9.42 -52.10
CA ARG A 398 10.38 -8.32 -53.09
C ARG A 398 11.32 -8.51 -54.29
N GLY A 399 11.90 -9.70 -54.43
CA GLY A 399 12.55 -10.10 -55.67
C GLY A 399 11.50 -10.64 -56.62
N ASP A 400 11.03 -9.82 -57.56
CA ASP A 400 10.37 -10.32 -58.76
C ASP A 400 11.19 -11.49 -59.33
N GLY A 401 10.52 -12.61 -59.59
CA GLY A 401 11.12 -13.92 -59.87
C GLY A 401 11.88 -14.02 -61.20
N ILE A 402 12.94 -13.22 -61.38
CA ILE A 402 13.93 -13.39 -62.44
C ILE A 402 15.31 -13.01 -61.88
N GLY A 403 16.09 -14.00 -61.46
CA GLY A 403 17.50 -13.79 -61.14
C GLY A 403 18.07 -14.85 -60.22
N ALA A 404 18.67 -15.88 -60.81
CA ALA A 404 19.47 -16.87 -60.09
C ALA A 404 20.75 -16.25 -59.49
N ALA A 405 21.12 -16.80 -58.33
CA ALA A 405 22.47 -16.89 -57.73
C ALA A 405 23.19 -15.61 -57.30
N GLN A 406 23.52 -15.50 -56.00
CA GLN A 406 24.87 -15.77 -55.46
C GLN A 406 24.93 -15.52 -53.95
N ASP A 407 25.69 -16.39 -53.26
CA ASP A 407 26.21 -16.17 -51.90
C ASP A 407 26.83 -14.77 -51.79
N GLU A 408 26.24 -13.90 -50.98
CA GLU A 408 26.94 -12.71 -50.47
C GLU A 408 26.72 -12.61 -48.95
N SER A 409 27.78 -12.95 -48.21
CA SER A 409 27.88 -12.67 -46.79
C SER A 409 28.06 -11.17 -46.57
N VAL A 410 27.00 -10.48 -46.16
CA VAL A 410 27.03 -9.03 -45.93
C VAL A 410 27.57 -8.73 -44.53
N ARG A 411 28.79 -8.19 -44.46
CA ARG A 411 29.44 -7.66 -43.25
C ARG A 411 28.64 -6.53 -42.60
N ALA A 412 28.67 -6.50 -41.27
CA ALA A 412 28.07 -5.49 -40.39
C ALA A 412 28.71 -4.10 -40.58
N SER A 413 28.28 -3.34 -41.58
CA SER A 413 28.66 -1.92 -41.71
C SER A 413 27.68 -1.12 -42.57
N ARG A 414 26.37 -1.20 -42.26
CA ARG A 414 25.36 -0.16 -42.55
C ARG A 414 23.98 -0.58 -42.04
N ALA A 415 23.76 -0.44 -40.74
CA ALA A 415 22.40 -0.33 -40.22
C ALA A 415 21.91 1.10 -40.50
N VAL A 416 21.11 1.27 -41.55
CA VAL A 416 20.30 2.48 -41.71
C VAL A 416 19.12 2.33 -40.76
N ALA A 417 19.00 3.25 -39.81
CA ALA A 417 17.86 3.32 -38.90
C ALA A 417 16.58 3.53 -39.73
N VAL A 418 15.72 2.51 -39.78
CA VAL A 418 14.37 2.65 -40.30
C VAL A 418 13.45 2.72 -39.09
N SER A 419 12.91 3.92 -38.86
CA SER A 419 11.78 4.16 -37.96
C SER A 419 10.56 3.43 -38.54
N TRP A 420 10.01 2.46 -37.81
CA TRP A 420 8.75 1.81 -38.15
C TRP A 420 7.68 2.23 -37.16
N ALA A 421 6.64 2.88 -37.69
CA ALA A 421 5.47 3.31 -36.93
C ALA A 421 4.60 2.10 -36.55
N PHE A 422 4.48 1.86 -35.24
CA PHE A 422 3.63 0.84 -34.64
C PHE A 422 2.16 1.31 -34.57
N GLU A 423 1.48 1.49 -35.70
CA GLU A 423 0.06 1.87 -35.70
C GLU A 423 -0.91 0.66 -35.74
N ARG A 424 -0.43 -0.58 -35.87
CA ARG A 424 -1.32 -1.74 -36.09
C ARG A 424 -1.61 -2.63 -34.87
N PHE A 425 -1.06 -2.32 -33.69
CA PHE A 425 -1.23 -3.17 -32.49
C PHE A 425 -2.00 -2.52 -31.34
N GLY A 426 -2.69 -1.40 -31.61
CA GLY A 426 -3.61 -0.79 -30.64
C GLY A 426 -5.05 -1.21 -30.88
N ARG A 427 -5.48 -2.32 -30.24
CA ARG A 427 -6.85 -2.53 -29.74
C ARG A 427 -6.93 -3.74 -28.83
#